data_AF-L7WEH5-F1
#
_entry.id   AF-L7WEH5-F1
#
_cell.length_a   1.000
_cell.length_b   1.000
_cell.length_c   1.000
_cell.angle_alpha   90.00
_cell.angle_beta   90.00
_cell.angle_gamma   90.00
#
_symmetry.space_group_name_H-M   'P 1'
#
loop_
_entity.id
_entity.type
_entity.pdbx_description
1 polymer ?
#
loop_
_entity_poly.entity_id
_entity_poly.type
_entity_poly.pdbx_seq_one_letter_code
_entity_poly.pdbx_strand_id
1 'polypeptide(L)'
;MNLQPLRIEAGWHVTYNQFYEVDPVIGFESYFEGSSLLMLQNDLRLQLIDVQWRPEKDLNGQFELQVLNFVEHFNPKTNSFDIDPNWEEPFFAFTTTSRLTLVDKLEDLMKTLPIFKDPRMILTRGVLDPVSESYRLRLKENGISTELINDILENGKANIQNHVLDHKEMTRDLLLRFTKDGINKKVKNKAKQKLTSKSFQSSS
;
A
#
# COMPACT_ATOMS: atom_id res chain seq x y z
N MET A 1 8.32 -23.03 -26.82
CA MET A 1 7.08 -22.33 -26.48
C MET A 1 7.37 -20.85 -26.37
N ASN A 2 6.46 -19.97 -26.78
CA ASN A 2 6.61 -18.53 -26.58
C ASN A 2 5.92 -18.08 -25.29
N LEU A 3 6.44 -17.01 -24.69
CA LEU A 3 5.75 -16.32 -23.60
C LEU A 3 4.52 -15.59 -24.14
N GLN A 4 3.50 -15.45 -23.30
CA GLN A 4 2.30 -14.69 -23.61
C GLN A 4 2.67 -13.23 -23.94
N PRO A 5 2.32 -12.72 -25.14
CA PRO A 5 2.43 -11.30 -25.42
C PRO A 5 1.57 -10.49 -24.44
N LEU A 6 2.18 -9.50 -23.80
CA LEU A 6 1.54 -8.62 -22.82
C LEU A 6 2.09 -7.20 -22.97
N ARG A 7 1.22 -6.19 -23.06
CA ARG A 7 1.64 -4.79 -23.01
C ARG A 7 1.95 -4.40 -21.58
N ILE A 8 3.17 -3.91 -21.34
CA ILE A 8 3.60 -3.47 -20.01
C ILE A 8 3.50 -1.94 -19.95
N GLU A 9 2.64 -1.44 -19.06
CA GLU A 9 2.52 0.00 -18.81
C GLU A 9 3.77 0.54 -18.11
N ALA A 10 4.09 1.81 -18.35
CA ALA A 10 5.31 2.43 -17.81
C ALA A 10 5.40 2.32 -16.27
N GLY A 11 6.59 1.95 -15.79
CA GLY A 11 6.89 1.77 -14.38
C GLY A 11 6.58 0.38 -13.81
N TRP A 12 5.88 -0.47 -14.56
CA TRP A 12 5.76 -1.89 -14.24
C TRP A 12 6.96 -2.67 -14.78
N HIS A 13 7.44 -3.62 -13.99
CA HIS A 13 8.56 -4.48 -14.33
C HIS A 13 8.17 -5.93 -14.09
N VAL A 14 8.65 -6.82 -14.96
CA VAL A 14 8.47 -8.26 -14.81
C VAL A 14 9.53 -8.78 -13.84
N THR A 15 9.12 -9.32 -12.70
CA THR A 15 10.02 -9.91 -11.68
C THR A 15 10.06 -11.43 -11.74
N TYR A 16 9.02 -12.05 -12.30
CA TYR A 16 8.96 -13.48 -12.59
C TYR A 16 8.07 -13.73 -13.81
N ASN A 17 8.45 -14.67 -14.69
CA ASN A 17 7.63 -14.98 -15.87
C ASN A 17 7.79 -16.43 -16.35
N GLN A 18 6.70 -17.17 -16.22
CA GLN A 18 6.39 -18.46 -16.83
C GLN A 18 4.98 -18.44 -17.42
N PHE A 19 4.47 -17.26 -17.77
CA PHE A 19 3.15 -17.14 -18.38
C PHE A 19 3.28 -17.31 -19.89
N TYR A 20 3.01 -18.54 -20.33
CA TYR A 20 3.14 -18.94 -21.73
C TYR A 20 1.85 -18.69 -22.53
N GLU A 21 2.00 -18.54 -23.84
CA GLU A 21 0.88 -18.41 -24.79
C GLU A 21 0.22 -19.79 -25.04
N VAL A 22 -0.36 -20.37 -24.00
CA VAL A 22 -0.83 -21.77 -23.97
C VAL A 22 -2.15 -21.86 -23.22
N ASP A 23 -3.08 -22.64 -23.75
CA ASP A 23 -4.36 -22.92 -23.09
C ASP A 23 -4.30 -24.25 -22.32
N PRO A 24 -5.11 -24.46 -21.28
CA PRO A 24 -5.09 -25.65 -20.43
C PRO A 24 -5.68 -26.86 -21.17
N VAL A 25 -4.88 -27.48 -22.03
CA VAL A 25 -5.22 -28.69 -22.79
C VAL A 25 -4.28 -29.85 -22.47
N ILE A 26 -4.73 -31.07 -22.77
CA ILE A 26 -4.00 -32.32 -22.45
C ILE A 26 -2.58 -32.28 -23.01
N GLY A 27 -1.60 -32.61 -22.16
CA GLY A 27 -0.18 -32.61 -22.49
C GLY A 27 0.55 -31.29 -22.19
N PHE A 28 -0.16 -30.27 -21.68
CA PHE A 28 0.39 -28.97 -21.31
C PHE A 28 0.26 -28.65 -19.82
N GLU A 29 -0.07 -29.64 -18.99
CA GLU A 29 -0.28 -29.51 -17.54
C GLU A 29 0.93 -28.86 -16.83
N SER A 30 2.15 -29.17 -17.28
CA SER A 30 3.39 -28.63 -16.70
C SER A 30 3.61 -27.13 -16.93
N TYR A 31 2.79 -26.48 -17.76
CA TYR A 31 2.81 -25.02 -17.91
C TYR A 31 1.91 -24.30 -16.90
N PHE A 32 1.16 -25.07 -16.11
CA PHE A 32 0.18 -24.61 -15.14
C PHE A 32 0.53 -25.09 -13.73
N GLU A 33 1.81 -25.04 -13.38
CA GLU A 33 2.35 -25.48 -12.08
C GLU A 33 3.16 -24.37 -11.39
N GLY A 34 3.45 -24.56 -10.10
CA GLY A 34 4.30 -23.66 -9.33
C GLY A 34 3.54 -22.56 -8.59
N SER A 35 4.29 -21.81 -7.79
CA SER A 35 3.73 -20.77 -6.92
C SER A 35 3.13 -19.60 -7.71
N SER A 36 3.78 -19.20 -8.80
CA SER A 36 3.35 -18.09 -9.66
C SER A 36 3.64 -18.43 -11.12
N LEU A 37 2.82 -17.89 -12.03
CA LEU A 37 3.05 -17.87 -13.47
C LEU A 37 3.61 -16.53 -13.94
N LEU A 38 3.18 -15.42 -13.33
CA LEU A 38 3.67 -14.07 -13.67
C LEU A 38 3.68 -13.22 -12.42
N MET A 39 4.77 -12.48 -12.21
CA MET A 39 4.84 -11.43 -11.21
C MET A 39 5.25 -10.12 -11.86
N LEU A 40 4.45 -9.08 -11.64
CA LEU A 40 4.71 -7.72 -12.09
C LEU A 40 4.83 -6.81 -10.87
N GLN A 41 5.77 -5.87 -10.90
CA GLN A 41 6.03 -4.98 -9.78
C GLN A 41 6.16 -3.53 -10.24
N ASN A 42 5.60 -2.62 -9.44
CA ASN A 42 5.77 -1.18 -9.62
C ASN A 42 6.13 -0.52 -8.28
N ASP A 43 7.43 -0.22 -8.12
CA ASP A 43 7.99 0.32 -6.87
C ASP A 43 7.46 1.72 -6.53
N LEU A 44 7.20 2.54 -7.55
CA LEU A 44 6.65 3.89 -7.34
C LEU A 44 5.21 3.84 -6.85
N ARG A 45 4.49 2.76 -7.17
CA ARG A 45 3.12 2.51 -6.74
C ARG A 45 3.05 1.63 -5.51
N LEU A 46 4.16 1.04 -5.07
CA LEU A 46 4.24 0.07 -3.98
C LEU A 46 3.26 -1.10 -4.17
N GLN A 47 3.20 -1.60 -5.41
CA GLN A 47 2.23 -2.60 -5.83
C GLN A 47 2.85 -3.74 -6.62
N LEU A 48 2.35 -4.94 -6.35
CA LEU A 48 2.71 -6.17 -7.02
C LEU A 48 1.45 -6.83 -7.59
N ILE A 49 1.54 -7.38 -8.79
CA ILE A 49 0.52 -8.25 -9.37
C ILE A 49 1.11 -9.64 -9.44
N ASP A 50 0.44 -10.60 -8.82
CA ASP A 50 0.74 -12.02 -8.90
C ASP A 50 -0.35 -12.73 -9.71
N VAL A 51 0.07 -13.65 -10.58
CA VAL A 51 -0.82 -14.53 -11.31
C VAL A 51 -0.38 -15.95 -11.04
N GLN A 52 -1.32 -16.80 -10.63
CA GLN A 52 -1.11 -18.22 -10.43
C GLN A 52 -2.18 -19.03 -11.16
N TRP A 53 -1.93 -20.33 -11.34
CA TRP A 53 -2.94 -21.28 -11.79
C TRP A 53 -3.29 -22.25 -10.66
N ARG A 54 -4.59 -22.40 -10.38
CA ARG A 54 -5.09 -23.24 -9.30
C ARG A 54 -6.33 -24.05 -9.74
N PRO A 55 -6.45 -25.32 -9.34
CA PRO A 55 -5.40 -26.14 -8.73
C PRO A 55 -4.22 -26.37 -9.69
N GLU A 56 -3.01 -26.53 -9.15
CA GLU A 56 -1.82 -26.77 -9.98
C GLU A 56 -2.00 -28.01 -10.85
N LYS A 57 -1.56 -27.93 -12.12
CA LYS A 57 -1.62 -28.97 -13.16
C LYS A 57 -3.02 -29.45 -13.53
N ASP A 58 -4.07 -28.94 -12.90
CA ASP A 58 -5.44 -29.28 -13.24
C ASP A 58 -5.89 -28.46 -14.45
N LEU A 59 -6.18 -29.12 -15.58
CA LEU A 59 -6.66 -28.47 -16.79
C LEU A 59 -8.04 -27.82 -16.63
N ASN A 60 -8.79 -28.20 -15.60
CA ASN A 60 -10.06 -27.57 -15.20
C ASN A 60 -9.87 -26.48 -14.15
N GLY A 61 -8.62 -26.14 -13.81
CA GLY A 61 -8.28 -25.03 -12.95
C GLY A 61 -8.60 -23.67 -13.57
N GLN A 62 -8.13 -22.63 -12.92
CA GLN A 62 -8.31 -21.25 -13.33
C GLN A 62 -7.08 -20.43 -13.00
N PHE A 63 -6.90 -19.34 -13.74
CA PHE A 63 -6.02 -18.28 -13.33
C PHE A 63 -6.60 -17.57 -12.11
N GLU A 64 -5.76 -17.34 -11.11
CA GLU A 64 -6.04 -16.46 -10.00
C GLU A 64 -5.04 -15.31 -10.06
N LEU A 65 -5.55 -14.09 -10.16
CA LEU A 65 -4.79 -12.86 -10.17
C LEU A 65 -5.01 -12.15 -8.84
N GLN A 66 -3.94 -11.72 -8.20
CA GLN A 66 -3.97 -10.89 -7.01
C GLN A 66 -3.16 -9.61 -7.22
N VAL A 67 -3.66 -8.49 -6.71
CA VAL A 67 -2.90 -7.24 -6.57
C VAL A 67 -2.60 -7.08 -5.10
N LEU A 68 -1.32 -6.97 -4.76
CA LEU A 68 -0.84 -6.78 -3.41
C LEU A 68 -0.26 -5.38 -3.28
N ASN A 69 -0.58 -4.72 -2.19
CA ASN A 69 0.18 -3.56 -1.75
C ASN A 69 1.37 -4.07 -0.93
N PHE A 70 2.52 -3.45 -1.10
CA PHE A 70 3.69 -3.74 -0.29
C PHE A 70 4.24 -2.48 0.36
N VAL A 71 5.12 -2.68 1.32
CA VAL A 71 5.92 -1.61 1.90
C VAL A 71 7.40 -1.92 1.73
N GLU A 72 8.23 -0.89 1.75
CA GLU A 72 9.67 -1.02 1.57
C GLU A 72 10.42 -0.88 2.89
N HIS A 73 11.54 -1.60 3.00
CA HIS A 73 12.49 -1.52 4.09
C HIS A 73 13.87 -1.25 3.49
N PHE A 74 14.43 -0.08 3.77
CA PHE A 74 15.77 0.27 3.32
C PHE A 74 16.80 -0.54 4.10
N ASN A 75 17.62 -1.29 3.38
CA ASN A 75 18.69 -2.09 3.94
C ASN A 75 20.03 -1.37 3.73
N PRO A 76 20.63 -0.79 4.78
CA PRO A 76 21.87 -0.04 4.65
C PRO A 76 23.09 -0.92 4.32
N LYS A 77 23.01 -2.25 4.55
CA LYS A 77 24.13 -3.16 4.26
C LYS A 77 24.26 -3.44 2.77
N THR A 78 23.12 -3.60 2.08
CA THR A 78 23.05 -3.89 0.65
C THR A 78 22.77 -2.65 -0.18
N ASN A 79 22.43 -1.53 0.46
CA ASN A 79 21.96 -0.30 -0.19
C ASN A 79 20.78 -0.57 -1.14
N SER A 80 19.86 -1.43 -0.70
CA SER A 80 18.67 -1.86 -1.45
C SER A 80 17.40 -1.66 -0.63
N PHE A 81 16.25 -1.86 -1.28
CA PHE A 81 14.95 -1.88 -0.63
C PHE A 81 14.43 -3.31 -0.62
N ASP A 82 14.27 -3.87 0.58
CA ASP A 82 13.56 -5.12 0.78
C ASP A 82 12.06 -4.81 0.78
N ILE A 83 11.27 -5.59 0.04
CA ILE A 83 9.81 -5.40 -0.05
C ILE A 83 9.08 -6.39 0.86
N ASP A 84 7.96 -5.95 1.41
CA ASP A 84 7.08 -6.76 2.26
C ASP A 84 5.63 -6.67 1.72
N PRO A 85 5.22 -7.57 0.80
CA PRO A 85 3.87 -7.63 0.27
C PRO A 85 2.86 -8.18 1.27
N ASN A 86 1.69 -7.54 1.36
CA ASN A 86 0.61 -8.01 2.22
C ASN A 86 -0.22 -9.11 1.51
N TRP A 87 0.20 -10.37 1.69
CA TRP A 87 -0.49 -11.54 1.13
C TRP A 87 -1.83 -11.86 1.83
N GLU A 88 -2.01 -11.44 3.08
CA GLU A 88 -3.21 -11.74 3.88
C GLU A 88 -4.41 -10.89 3.46
N GLU A 89 -4.16 -9.66 3.01
CA GLU A 89 -5.21 -8.74 2.56
C GLU A 89 -4.84 -8.17 1.17
N PRO A 90 -5.07 -8.95 0.09
CA PRO A 90 -4.90 -8.47 -1.26
C PRO A 90 -5.76 -7.22 -1.51
N PHE A 91 -5.19 -6.23 -2.19
CA PHE A 91 -5.93 -5.05 -2.61
C PHE A 91 -7.05 -5.39 -3.60
N PHE A 92 -6.79 -6.37 -4.47
CA PHE A 92 -7.74 -6.84 -5.47
C PHE A 92 -7.47 -8.32 -5.79
N ALA A 93 -8.53 -9.05 -6.09
CA ALA A 93 -8.45 -10.43 -6.56
C ALA A 93 -9.42 -10.65 -7.74
N PHE A 94 -9.02 -11.47 -8.71
CA PHE A 94 -9.79 -11.82 -9.89
C PHE A 94 -9.45 -13.23 -10.35
N THR A 95 -10.45 -14.00 -10.79
CA THR A 95 -10.22 -15.34 -11.35
C THR A 95 -10.85 -15.49 -12.73
N THR A 96 -10.23 -16.31 -13.57
CA THR A 96 -10.77 -16.64 -14.90
C THR A 96 -10.15 -17.92 -15.43
N THR A 97 -10.89 -18.68 -16.24
CA THR A 97 -10.34 -19.82 -17.01
C THR A 97 -9.77 -19.38 -18.36
N SER A 98 -10.00 -18.13 -18.78
CA SER A 98 -9.60 -17.61 -20.09
C SER A 98 -8.30 -16.83 -20.02
N ARG A 99 -7.27 -17.33 -20.71
CA ARG A 99 -5.97 -16.66 -20.84
C ARG A 99 -6.11 -15.26 -21.45
N LEU A 100 -6.95 -15.09 -22.46
CA LEU A 100 -7.15 -13.79 -23.11
C LEU A 100 -7.84 -12.79 -22.19
N THR A 101 -8.82 -13.25 -21.41
CA THR A 101 -9.49 -12.43 -20.40
C THR A 101 -8.53 -12.00 -19.29
N LEU A 102 -7.62 -12.88 -18.88
CA LEU A 102 -6.55 -12.53 -17.96
C LEU A 102 -5.62 -11.44 -18.53
N VAL A 103 -5.21 -11.57 -19.80
CA VAL A 103 -4.36 -10.57 -20.49
C VAL A 103 -5.04 -9.20 -20.51
N ASP A 104 -6.30 -9.12 -20.95
CA ASP A 104 -7.06 -7.87 -20.96
C ASP A 104 -7.13 -7.27 -19.55
N LYS A 105 -7.32 -8.11 -18.52
CA LYS A 105 -7.40 -7.64 -17.14
C LYS A 105 -6.06 -7.13 -16.61
N LEU A 106 -4.95 -7.78 -16.93
CA LEU A 106 -3.60 -7.34 -16.56
C LEU A 106 -3.28 -5.96 -17.17
N GLU A 107 -3.55 -5.78 -18.46
CA GLU A 107 -3.31 -4.52 -19.16
C GLU A 107 -4.18 -3.38 -18.59
N ASP A 108 -5.45 -3.66 -18.28
CA ASP A 108 -6.35 -2.72 -17.61
C ASP A 108 -5.83 -2.32 -16.21
N LEU A 109 -5.46 -3.28 -15.39
CA LEU A 109 -4.99 -3.04 -14.02
C LEU A 109 -3.70 -2.22 -14.00
N MET A 110 -2.72 -2.55 -14.85
CA MET A 110 -1.46 -1.80 -14.90
C MET A 110 -1.67 -0.31 -15.20
N LYS A 111 -2.72 0.02 -15.96
CA LYS A 111 -3.11 1.39 -16.30
C LYS A 111 -3.96 2.07 -15.21
N THR A 112 -4.90 1.35 -14.61
CA THR A 112 -5.98 1.94 -13.81
C THR A 112 -5.79 1.84 -12.30
N LEU A 113 -4.87 1.00 -11.82
CA LEU A 113 -4.65 0.83 -10.38
C LEU A 113 -4.32 2.18 -9.70
N PRO A 114 -4.92 2.48 -8.54
CA PRO A 114 -4.56 3.67 -7.78
C PRO A 114 -3.20 3.48 -7.09
N ILE A 115 -2.45 4.57 -6.93
CA ILE A 115 -1.17 4.56 -6.21
C ILE A 115 -1.42 4.21 -4.74
N PHE A 116 -0.77 3.16 -4.24
CA PHE A 116 -0.74 2.86 -2.81
C PHE A 116 0.23 3.81 -2.10
N LYS A 117 -0.18 4.31 -0.93
CA LYS A 117 0.65 5.17 -0.09
C LYS A 117 1.00 4.41 1.17
N ASP A 118 2.30 4.29 1.44
CA ASP A 118 2.79 3.70 2.69
C ASP A 118 2.15 4.44 3.89
N PRO A 119 1.34 3.76 4.71
CA PRO A 119 0.66 4.38 5.83
C PRO A 119 1.58 4.62 7.04
N ARG A 120 2.79 4.04 7.03
CA ARG A 120 3.72 4.10 8.15
C ARG A 120 4.38 5.47 8.26
N MET A 121 4.81 5.81 9.46
CA MET A 121 5.62 7.00 9.69
C MET A 121 7.06 6.71 9.25
N ILE A 122 7.44 7.26 8.10
CA ILE A 122 8.78 7.13 7.53
C ILE A 122 9.56 8.45 7.59
N LEU A 123 10.88 8.36 7.74
CA LEU A 123 11.81 9.50 7.66
C LEU A 123 12.15 9.83 6.21
N THR A 124 12.49 8.79 5.46
CA THR A 124 12.77 8.77 4.03
C THR A 124 12.23 7.46 3.47
N ARG A 125 12.24 7.30 2.14
CA ARG A 125 11.82 6.05 1.48
C ARG A 125 12.46 4.84 2.19
N GLY A 126 11.63 3.87 2.57
CA GLY A 126 12.04 2.64 3.24
C GLY A 126 12.59 2.77 4.68
N VAL A 127 12.71 3.96 5.25
CA VAL A 127 13.28 4.16 6.60
C VAL A 127 12.20 4.56 7.58
N LEU A 128 11.87 3.67 8.50
CA LEU A 128 10.86 3.89 9.53
C LEU A 128 11.31 4.94 10.56
N ASP A 129 10.38 5.78 11.02
CA ASP A 129 10.53 6.61 12.20
C ASP A 129 9.90 5.91 13.40
N PRO A 130 10.65 5.12 14.19
CA PRO A 130 10.07 4.21 15.19
C PRO A 130 9.26 4.94 16.26
N VAL A 131 9.69 6.14 16.65
CA VAL A 131 8.98 6.96 17.65
C VAL A 131 7.63 7.41 17.10
N SER A 132 7.62 8.06 15.94
CA SER A 132 6.38 8.52 15.29
C SER A 132 5.46 7.37 14.93
N GLU A 133 6.01 6.23 14.48
CA GLU A 133 5.24 5.05 14.14
C GLU A 133 4.59 4.42 15.37
N SER A 134 5.30 4.37 16.51
CA SER A 134 4.73 3.86 17.76
C SER A 134 3.49 4.65 18.18
N TYR A 135 3.51 5.98 17.98
CA TYR A 135 2.34 6.84 18.23
C TYR A 135 1.23 6.60 17.22
N ARG A 136 1.55 6.40 15.94
CA ARG A 136 0.55 6.08 14.89
C ARG A 136 -0.18 4.77 15.21
N LEU A 137 0.56 3.75 15.65
CA LEU A 137 -0.02 2.46 16.06
C LEU A 137 -0.89 2.61 17.30
N ARG A 138 -0.42 3.33 18.34
CA ARG A 138 -1.23 3.64 19.53
C ARG A 138 -2.53 4.37 19.19
N LEU A 139 -2.50 5.32 18.25
CA LEU A 139 -3.70 6.02 17.74
C LEU A 139 -4.65 5.06 17.03
N LYS A 140 -4.13 4.15 16.19
CA LYS A 140 -4.94 3.17 15.45
C LYS A 140 -5.65 2.20 16.39
N GLU A 141 -4.96 1.74 17.42
CA GLU A 141 -5.46 0.74 18.38
C GLU A 141 -6.41 1.35 19.41
N ASN A 142 -6.06 2.51 19.98
CA ASN A 142 -6.72 3.05 21.17
C ASN A 142 -7.45 4.39 20.93
N GLY A 143 -7.37 4.95 19.73
CA GLY A 143 -7.91 6.28 19.43
C GLY A 143 -7.11 7.41 20.09
N ILE A 144 -7.74 8.58 20.25
CA ILE A 144 -7.12 9.73 20.89
C ILE A 144 -7.28 9.68 22.42
N SER A 145 -6.18 9.81 23.15
CA SER A 145 -6.18 10.06 24.60
C SER A 145 -5.35 11.30 24.96
N THR A 146 -5.68 11.95 26.08
CA THR A 146 -4.94 13.12 26.56
C THR A 146 -3.46 12.82 26.76
N GLU A 147 -3.15 11.65 27.34
CA GLU A 147 -1.78 11.16 27.54
C GLU A 147 -1.03 11.03 26.22
N LEU A 148 -1.62 10.34 25.23
CA LEU A 148 -1.00 10.16 23.92
C LEU A 148 -0.77 11.50 23.20
N ILE A 149 -1.70 12.45 23.33
CA ILE A 149 -1.51 13.79 22.76
C ILE A 149 -0.39 14.55 23.47
N ASN A 150 -0.22 14.40 24.79
CA ASN A 150 0.91 14.98 25.52
C ASN A 150 2.22 14.41 24.97
N ASP A 151 2.33 13.09 24.87
CA ASP A 151 3.52 12.40 24.35
C ASP A 151 3.87 12.89 22.94
N ILE A 152 2.87 13.01 22.07
CA ILE A 152 3.05 13.45 20.67
C ILE A 152 3.45 14.93 20.57
N LEU A 153 2.92 15.80 21.43
CA LEU A 153 3.30 17.21 21.43
C LEU A 153 4.74 17.41 21.91
N GLU A 154 5.15 16.63 22.92
CA GLU A 154 6.48 16.72 23.53
C GLU A 154 7.56 16.05 22.66
N ASN A 155 7.30 14.84 22.16
CA ASN A 155 8.31 13.98 21.53
C ASN A 155 8.02 13.70 20.04
N GLY A 156 6.82 13.97 19.56
CA GLY A 156 6.40 13.66 18.20
C GLY A 156 6.93 14.66 17.17
N LYS A 157 7.38 14.15 16.03
CA LYS A 157 7.80 14.98 14.89
C LYS A 157 6.60 15.56 14.14
N ALA A 158 6.89 16.46 13.19
CA ALA A 158 5.87 17.15 12.42
C ALA A 158 4.94 16.22 11.63
N ASN A 159 5.42 15.07 11.15
CA ASN A 159 4.62 14.07 10.44
C ASN A 159 3.51 13.48 11.32
N ILE A 160 3.84 12.96 12.51
CA ILE A 160 2.85 12.40 13.44
C ILE A 160 1.92 13.46 13.99
N GLN A 161 2.41 14.66 14.30
CA GLN A 161 1.55 15.77 14.72
C GLN A 161 0.55 16.16 13.60
N ASN A 162 1.01 16.22 12.35
CA ASN A 162 0.12 16.48 11.22
C ASN A 162 -0.88 15.35 10.97
N HIS A 163 -0.48 14.10 11.22
CA HIS A 163 -1.34 12.93 11.10
C HIS A 163 -2.46 12.97 12.15
N VAL A 164 -2.11 13.23 13.40
CA VAL A 164 -3.07 13.43 14.51
C VAL A 164 -4.08 14.52 14.17
N LEU A 165 -3.64 15.65 13.63
CA LEU A 165 -4.54 16.74 13.24
C LEU A 165 -5.61 16.31 12.25
N ASP A 166 -5.39 15.27 11.45
CA ASP A 166 -6.36 14.70 10.49
C ASP A 166 -7.20 13.55 11.06
N HIS A 167 -7.00 13.19 12.31
CA HIS A 167 -7.74 12.12 12.96
C HIS A 167 -9.23 12.49 13.16
N LYS A 168 -10.11 11.52 12.97
CA LYS A 168 -11.57 11.70 13.01
C LYS A 168 -12.10 12.14 14.39
N GLU A 169 -11.40 11.78 15.46
CA GLU A 169 -11.76 12.12 16.86
C GLU A 169 -11.15 13.45 17.33
N MET A 170 -10.54 14.22 16.43
CA MET A 170 -9.93 15.51 16.77
C MET A 170 -10.98 16.48 17.32
N THR A 171 -10.73 17.08 18.49
CA THR A 171 -11.63 18.04 19.13
C THR A 171 -11.10 19.47 19.07
N ARG A 172 -11.98 20.45 19.30
CA ARG A 172 -11.60 21.86 19.34
C ARG A 172 -10.54 22.16 20.40
N ASP A 173 -10.65 21.56 21.59
CA ASP A 173 -9.68 21.74 22.68
C ASP A 173 -8.31 21.18 22.32
N LEU A 174 -8.26 20.01 21.68
CA LEU A 174 -7.01 19.44 21.20
C LEU A 174 -6.40 20.30 20.10
N LEU A 175 -7.20 20.79 19.13
CA LEU A 175 -6.72 21.72 18.11
C LEU A 175 -6.09 22.97 18.73
N LEU A 176 -6.72 23.57 19.74
CA LEU A 176 -6.17 24.72 20.47
C LEU A 176 -4.80 24.41 21.06
N ARG A 177 -4.61 23.23 21.66
CA ARG A 177 -3.30 22.79 22.16
C ARG A 177 -2.27 22.74 21.04
N PHE A 178 -2.57 22.15 19.88
CA PHE A 178 -1.65 22.14 18.73
C PHE A 178 -1.35 23.54 18.16
N THR A 179 -2.25 24.52 18.29
CA THR A 179 -1.93 25.90 17.88
C THR A 179 -0.86 26.55 18.75
N LYS A 180 -0.78 26.16 20.03
CA LYS A 180 0.15 26.70 21.02
C LYS A 180 1.45 25.91 21.02
N ASP A 181 1.34 24.59 21.12
CA ASP A 181 2.43 23.68 21.48
C ASP A 181 2.92 22.82 20.29
N GLY A 182 2.34 22.97 19.09
CA GLY A 182 2.79 22.23 17.91
C GLY A 182 4.27 22.48 17.60
N ILE A 183 4.98 21.45 17.12
CA ILE A 183 6.45 21.47 17.02
C ILE A 183 7.01 22.60 16.14
N ASN A 184 6.26 23.05 15.12
CA ASN A 184 6.70 24.12 14.23
C ASN A 184 5.52 24.96 13.70
N LYS A 185 5.86 26.07 13.03
CA LYS A 185 4.87 27.01 12.46
C LYS A 185 3.89 26.34 11.49
N LYS A 186 4.33 25.34 10.71
CA LYS A 186 3.45 24.65 9.74
C LYS A 186 2.36 23.85 10.47
N VAL A 187 2.73 23.09 11.50
CA VAL A 187 1.76 22.34 12.33
C VAL A 187 0.81 23.31 13.03
N LYS A 188 1.32 24.36 13.68
CA LYS A 188 0.49 25.37 14.36
C LYS A 188 -0.50 26.03 13.39
N ASN A 189 -0.07 26.35 12.17
CA ASN A 189 -0.93 26.94 11.15
C ASN A 189 -2.00 25.98 10.64
N LYS A 190 -1.67 24.69 10.43
CA LYS A 190 -2.67 23.67 10.06
C LYS A 190 -3.75 23.54 11.14
N ALA A 191 -3.35 23.53 12.41
CA ALA A 191 -4.30 23.50 13.53
C ALA A 191 -5.21 24.74 13.55
N LYS A 192 -4.66 25.95 13.35
CA LYS A 192 -5.44 27.19 13.25
C LYS A 192 -6.43 27.16 12.09
N GLN A 193 -6.00 26.68 10.92
CA GLN A 193 -6.86 26.55 9.75
C GLN A 193 -8.04 25.59 10.04
N LYS A 194 -7.80 24.47 10.72
CA LYS A 194 -8.86 23.54 11.11
C LYS A 194 -9.83 24.13 12.13
N LEU A 195 -9.38 24.96 13.06
CA LEU A 195 -10.31 25.67 13.97
C LEU A 195 -11.30 26.58 13.24
N THR A 196 -10.94 27.05 12.04
CA THR A 196 -11.81 27.88 11.20
C THR A 196 -12.65 27.09 10.20
N SER A 197 -12.50 25.77 10.10
CA SER A 197 -13.33 24.96 9.19
C SER A 197 -14.74 24.77 9.73
N LYS A 198 -15.72 24.59 8.84
CA LYS A 198 -17.15 24.43 9.20
C LYS A 198 -17.41 23.41 10.31
N SER A 199 -16.61 22.35 10.37
CA SER A 199 -16.70 21.29 11.38
C SER A 199 -16.35 21.73 12.82
N PHE A 200 -15.64 22.85 12.98
CA PHE A 200 -15.16 23.34 14.28
C PHE A 200 -15.48 24.83 14.53
N GLN A 201 -16.17 25.48 13.60
CA GLN A 201 -16.73 26.81 13.84
C GLN A 201 -17.76 26.71 14.97
N SER A 202 -17.64 27.61 15.95
CA SER A 202 -18.71 27.82 16.92
C SER A 202 -19.92 28.33 16.13
N SER A 203 -21.05 27.66 16.24
CA SER A 203 -22.34 28.28 15.92
C SER A 203 -22.39 29.58 16.72
N SER A 204 -22.30 30.71 16.03
CA SER A 204 -22.45 32.04 16.62
C SER A 204 -23.92 32.29 16.92
#